data_AF-A0A822FBW6-F1
#
_entry.id   AF-A0A822FBW6-F1
#
_cell.length_a   1.000
_cell.length_b   1.000
_cell.length_c   1.000
_cell.angle_alpha   90.00
_cell.angle_beta   90.00
_cell.angle_gamma   90.00
#
_symmetry.space_group_name_H-M   'P 1'
#
loop_
_entity.id
_entity.type
_entity.pdbx_description
1 polymer ?
#
loop_
_entity_poly.entity_id
_entity_poly.type
_entity_poly.pdbx_seq_one_letter_code
_entity_poly.pdbx_strand_id
1 'polypeptide(L)'
;SFKQWNGKEKSLYFFDNEFYTDVKTLNEQENGGVAIVLGRKVTQLDLKNSVAKLDNGWEISFEKCLIATGGQPKTMKVFQTTSNRLKNKITLYRG
;
A
#
# COMPACT_ATOMS: atom_id res chain seq x y z
N SER A 1 -6.64 15.00 9.31
CA SER A 1 -6.08 14.90 10.67
C SER A 1 -7.11 14.29 11.60
N PHE A 2 -6.74 13.91 12.81
CA PHE A 2 -7.68 13.54 13.88
C PHE A 2 -7.25 14.19 15.19
N LYS A 3 -8.20 14.36 16.10
CA LYS A 3 -7.95 14.87 17.44
C LYS A 3 -7.59 13.70 18.37
N GLN A 4 -6.43 13.78 18.99
CA GLN A 4 -5.99 12.82 20.00
C GLN A 4 -6.79 12.99 21.29
N TRP A 5 -6.70 12.00 22.18
CA TRP A 5 -7.34 12.04 23.51
C TRP A 5 -6.92 13.26 24.36
N ASN A 6 -5.70 13.75 24.19
CA ASN A 6 -5.18 14.96 24.86
C ASN A 6 -5.63 16.28 24.19
N GLY A 7 -6.47 16.18 23.14
CA GLY A 7 -6.98 17.32 22.41
C GLY A 7 -6.07 17.89 21.32
N LYS A 8 -4.83 17.40 21.17
CA LYS A 8 -3.94 17.83 20.08
C LYS A 8 -4.34 17.19 18.75
N GLU A 9 -4.18 17.93 17.67
CA GLU A 9 -4.36 17.38 16.32
C GLU A 9 -3.13 16.58 15.87
N LYS A 10 -3.36 15.53 15.08
CA LYS A 10 -2.31 14.77 14.40
C LYS A 10 -2.74 14.43 12.97
N SER A 11 -1.77 14.47 12.06
CA SER A 11 -1.97 13.89 10.73
C SER A 11 -2.19 12.38 10.82
N LEU A 12 -2.98 11.85 9.89
CA LEU A 12 -3.08 10.40 9.68
C LEU A 12 -1.91 9.88 8.85
N TYR A 13 -1.29 10.75 8.05
CA TYR A 13 -0.12 10.42 7.24
C TYR A 13 1.15 10.47 8.09
N PHE A 14 2.14 9.66 7.73
CA PHE A 14 3.43 9.63 8.41
C PHE A 14 4.23 10.92 8.17
N PHE A 15 4.23 11.39 6.93
CA PHE A 15 4.89 12.61 6.48
C PHE A 15 3.95 13.37 5.53
N ASP A 16 4.22 14.66 5.35
CA ASP A 16 3.54 15.46 4.35
C ASP A 16 4.01 15.08 2.94
N ASN A 17 3.16 15.31 1.94
CA ASN A 17 3.45 14.88 0.57
C ASN A 17 4.72 15.49 -0.01
N GLU A 18 5.12 16.67 0.46
CA GLU A 18 6.32 17.41 0.03
C GLU A 18 7.63 16.66 0.38
N PHE A 19 7.59 15.70 1.31
CA PHE A 19 8.74 14.87 1.65
C PHE A 19 8.98 13.72 0.67
N TYR A 20 8.07 13.48 -0.28
CA TYR A 20 8.21 12.42 -1.27
C TYR A 20 8.60 12.96 -2.64
N THR A 21 9.43 12.21 -3.35
CA THR A 21 9.86 12.53 -4.71
C THR A 21 8.88 11.96 -5.73
N ASP A 22 8.66 12.66 -6.85
CA ASP A 22 7.91 12.10 -7.98
C ASP A 22 8.64 10.87 -8.54
N VAL A 23 7.90 9.78 -8.72
CA VAL A 23 8.39 8.49 -9.23
C VAL A 23 9.17 8.64 -10.53
N LYS A 24 8.76 9.56 -11.42
CA LYS A 24 9.42 9.78 -12.72
C LYS A 24 10.80 10.40 -12.60
N THR A 25 11.04 11.15 -11.53
CA THR A 25 12.27 11.93 -11.31
C THR A 25 13.19 11.31 -10.26
N LEU A 26 12.78 10.20 -9.62
CA LEU A 26 13.51 9.58 -8.51
C LEU A 26 14.95 9.24 -8.88
N ASN A 27 15.16 8.67 -10.07
CA ASN A 27 16.49 8.26 -10.55
C ASN A 27 17.38 9.45 -10.96
N GLU A 28 16.80 10.65 -11.10
CA GLU A 28 17.50 11.86 -11.52
C GLU A 28 17.90 12.73 -10.31
N GLN A 29 17.43 12.40 -9.10
CA GLN A 29 17.75 13.16 -7.89
C GLN A 29 19.20 12.94 -7.47
N GLU A 30 19.96 14.02 -7.31
CA GLU A 30 21.37 14.01 -6.88
C GLU A 30 21.58 13.21 -5.57
N ASN A 31 20.67 13.36 -4.61
CA ASN A 31 20.72 12.70 -3.31
C ASN A 31 19.73 11.53 -3.18
N GLY A 32 19.13 11.09 -4.28
CA GLY A 32 18.04 10.12 -4.27
C GLY A 32 16.77 10.65 -3.59
N GLY A 33 15.94 9.75 -3.08
CA GLY A 33 14.70 10.10 -2.41
C GLY A 33 13.81 8.90 -2.12
N VAL A 34 12.57 9.18 -1.73
CA VAL A 34 11.52 8.16 -1.53
C VAL A 34 10.34 8.53 -2.42
N ALA A 35 10.00 7.66 -3.37
CA ALA A 35 8.81 7.80 -4.19
C ALA A 35 7.77 6.76 -3.82
N ILE A 36 6.49 7.10 -3.98
CA ILE A 36 5.38 6.21 -3.68
C ILE A 36 4.56 5.97 -4.95
N VAL A 37 4.39 4.70 -5.32
CA VAL A 37 3.45 4.27 -6.35
C VAL A 37 2.15 3.84 -5.69
N LEU A 38 1.13 4.70 -5.72
CA LEU A 38 -0.20 4.41 -5.19
C LEU A 38 -1.10 3.76 -6.24
N GLY A 39 -2.15 3.05 -5.78
CA GLY A 39 -3.17 2.49 -6.67
C GLY A 39 -2.68 1.33 -7.55
N ARG A 40 -1.55 0.72 -7.20
CA ARG A 40 -0.98 -0.44 -7.89
C ARG A 40 -0.77 -1.60 -6.93
N LYS A 41 -1.04 -2.80 -7.42
CA LYS A 41 -0.75 -4.05 -6.69
C LYS A 41 0.40 -4.79 -7.35
N VAL A 42 1.39 -5.20 -6.56
CA VAL A 42 2.38 -6.20 -6.99
C VAL A 42 1.68 -7.56 -7.06
N THR A 43 1.67 -8.17 -8.25
CA THR A 43 1.00 -9.46 -8.50
C THR A 43 1.98 -10.63 -8.56
N GLN A 44 3.25 -10.36 -8.88
CA GLN A 44 4.30 -11.38 -8.96
C GLN A 44 5.66 -10.80 -8.57
N LEU A 45 6.50 -11.62 -7.92
CA LEU A 45 7.93 -11.36 -7.72
C LEU A 45 8.72 -12.42 -8.49
N ASP A 46 9.50 -12.00 -9.49
CA ASP A 46 10.50 -12.82 -10.16
C ASP A 46 11.84 -12.65 -9.45
N LEU A 47 12.14 -13.57 -8.52
CA LEU A 47 13.35 -13.52 -7.70
C LEU A 47 14.62 -13.85 -8.48
N LYS A 48 14.50 -14.56 -9.61
CA LYS A 48 15.67 -14.91 -10.43
C LYS A 48 16.19 -13.67 -11.16
N ASN A 49 15.27 -12.87 -11.68
CA ASN A 49 15.61 -11.65 -12.41
C ASN A 49 15.56 -10.39 -11.51
N SER A 50 15.16 -10.54 -10.24
CA SER A 50 14.95 -9.45 -9.28
C SER A 50 13.99 -8.37 -9.82
N VAL A 51 12.81 -8.81 -10.27
CA VAL A 51 11.77 -7.96 -10.86
C VAL A 51 10.43 -8.18 -10.17
N ALA A 52 9.76 -7.09 -9.80
CA ALA A 52 8.37 -7.09 -9.34
C ALA A 52 7.44 -6.72 -10.50
N LYS A 53 6.38 -7.50 -10.72
CA LYS A 53 5.35 -7.21 -11.72
C LYS A 53 4.09 -6.64 -11.07
N LEU A 54 3.56 -5.58 -11.65
CA LEU A 54 2.37 -4.89 -11.20
C LEU A 54 1.12 -5.37 -11.94
N ASP A 55 -0.04 -5.06 -11.38
CA ASP A 55 -1.37 -5.39 -11.94
C ASP A 55 -1.65 -4.81 -13.33
N ASN A 56 -0.97 -3.74 -13.71
CA ASN A 56 -1.05 -3.13 -15.04
C ASN A 56 0.02 -3.64 -16.01
N GLY A 57 0.76 -4.68 -15.64
CA GLY A 57 1.83 -5.25 -16.46
C GLY A 57 3.16 -4.49 -16.41
N TRP A 58 3.27 -3.42 -15.61
CA TRP A 58 4.56 -2.76 -15.39
C TRP A 58 5.51 -3.65 -14.60
N GLU A 59 6.80 -3.46 -14.85
CA GLU A 59 7.88 -4.19 -14.18
C GLU A 59 8.81 -3.21 -13.46
N ILE A 60 9.20 -3.55 -12.24
CA ILE A 60 10.15 -2.77 -11.43
C ILE A 60 11.28 -3.71 -11.03
N SER A 61 12.48 -3.45 -11.53
CA SER A 61 13.69 -4.12 -11.09
C SER A 61 14.11 -3.62 -9.70
N PHE A 62 14.73 -4.49 -8.91
CA PHE A 62 15.23 -4.14 -7.58
C PHE A 62 16.54 -4.86 -7.27
N GLU A 63 17.38 -4.23 -6.44
CA GLU A 63 18.55 -4.91 -5.86
C GLU A 63 18.20 -5.60 -4.54
N LYS A 64 17.37 -4.94 -3.73
CA LYS A 64 16.86 -5.44 -2.45
C LYS A 64 15.37 -5.17 -2.38
N CYS A 65 14.63 -6.12 -1.81
CA CYS A 65 13.16 -6.01 -1.69
C CYS A 65 12.74 -6.26 -0.23
N LEU A 66 11.93 -5.34 0.32
CA LEU A 66 11.25 -5.51 1.60
C LEU A 66 9.78 -5.83 1.35
N ILE A 67 9.31 -6.98 1.87
CA ILE A 67 7.89 -7.35 1.82
C ILE A 67 7.20 -6.82 3.07
N ALA A 68 6.36 -5.80 2.89
CA ALA A 68 5.59 -5.15 3.95
C ALA A 68 4.09 -5.05 3.60
N THR A 69 3.50 -6.12 3.05
CA THR A 69 2.12 -6.17 2.54
C THR A 69 1.03 -6.21 3.61
N GLY A 70 1.41 -6.21 4.89
CA GLY A 70 0.46 -6.27 6.01
C GLY A 70 -0.30 -7.60 6.04
N GLY A 71 -1.61 -7.54 6.28
CA GLY A 71 -2.47 -8.72 6.35
C GLY A 71 -3.92 -8.36 6.08
N GLN A 72 -4.72 -9.36 5.72
CA GLN A 72 -6.15 -9.19 5.43
C GLN A 72 -7.00 -9.62 6.63
N PRO A 73 -8.08 -8.89 6.96
CA PRO A 73 -8.99 -9.30 8.03
C PRO A 73 -9.71 -10.61 7.65
N LYS A 74 -9.96 -11.47 8.64
CA LYS A 74 -10.65 -12.75 8.43
C LYS A 74 -12.16 -12.53 8.28
N THR A 75 -12.73 -13.06 7.21
CA THR A 75 -14.20 -13.08 7.02
C THR A 75 -14.80 -14.28 7.74
N MET A 76 -15.76 -14.05 8.64
CA MET A 76 -16.53 -15.14 9.27
C MET A 76 -17.30 -15.95 8.21
N LYS A 77 -17.36 -17.28 8.37
CA LYS A 77 -17.99 -18.20 7.40
C LYS A 77 -19.42 -17.80 7.01
N VAL A 78 -20.22 -17.35 7.99
CA VAL A 78 -21.60 -16.88 7.77
C VAL A 78 -21.70 -15.76 6.73
N PHE A 79 -20.65 -14.94 6.59
CA PHE A 79 -20.60 -13.83 5.64
C PHE A 79 -20.03 -14.22 4.27
N GLN A 80 -19.44 -15.40 4.12
CA GLN A 80 -18.85 -15.84 2.85
C GLN A 80 -19.92 -16.21 1.81
N THR A 81 -20.97 -16.90 2.27
CA THR A 81 -22.10 -17.38 1.45
C THR A 81 -23.25 -16.38 1.32
N THR A 82 -23.13 -15.23 1.98
CA THR A 82 -24.16 -14.19 2.03
C THR A 82 -24.32 -13.48 0.67
N SER A 83 -25.53 -12.97 0.39
CA SER A 83 -25.83 -12.26 -0.86
C SER A 83 -24.95 -11.00 -1.07
N ASN A 84 -24.71 -10.63 -2.32
CA ASN A 84 -23.88 -9.45 -2.65
C ASN A 84 -24.40 -8.15 -2.00
N ARG A 85 -25.73 -8.01 -1.87
CA ARG A 85 -26.37 -6.87 -1.19
C ARG A 85 -25.90 -6.73 0.27
N LEU A 86 -25.74 -7.85 0.96
CA LEU A 86 -25.31 -7.88 2.36
C LEU A 86 -23.79 -7.79 2.48
N LYS A 87 -23.01 -8.36 1.54
CA LYS A 87 -21.54 -8.20 1.49
C LYS A 87 -21.12 -6.73 1.49
N ASN A 88 -21.84 -5.88 0.77
CA ASN A 88 -21.57 -4.43 0.70
C ASN A 88 -21.88 -3.68 2.01
N LYS A 89 -22.52 -4.31 3.00
CA LYS A 89 -22.82 -3.74 4.32
C LYS A 89 -21.86 -4.22 5.41
N ILE A 90 -20.86 -5.03 5.06
CA ILE A 90 -19.93 -5.62 6.00
C ILE A 90 -18.60 -4.86 5.91
N THR A 91 -18.15 -4.33 7.04
CA THR A 91 -16.81 -3.77 7.19
C THR A 91 -16.02 -4.66 8.13
N LEU A 92 -14.89 -5.18 7.65
CA LEU A 92 -14.01 -6.03 8.43
C LEU A 92 -12.80 -5.21 8.87
N TYR A 93 -12.43 -5.33 10.14
CA TYR A 93 -11.25 -4.70 10.70
C TYR A 93 -10.23 -5.77 11.08
N ARG A 94 -8.94 -5.45 10.90
CA ARG A 94 -7.84 -6.25 11.41
C ARG A 94 -7.27 -5.50 12.62
N GLY A 95 -7.28 -6.16 13.78
CA GLY A 95 -6.55 -5.72 14.97
C GLY A 95 -5.06 -6.00 14.87
#